data_AF-A0A960CXX7-F1
#
_entry.id   AF-A0A960CXX7-F1
#
_cell.length_a   1.000
_cell.length_b   1.000
_cell.length_c   1.000
_cell.angle_alpha   90.00
_cell.angle_beta   90.00
_cell.angle_gamma   90.00
#
_symmetry.space_group_name_H-M   'P 1'
#
loop_
_entity.id
_entity.type
_entity.pdbx_description
1 polymer ?
#
loop_
_entity_poly.entity_id
_entity_poly.type
_entity_poly.pdbx_seq_one_letter_code
_entity_poly.pdbx_strand_id
1 'polypeptide(L)'
;RPHRGLDPALSTAEAAYRGLSYWHDSLPEGTLAPRAPLPGDTDADVAIVGGGLTGLWTAWYLQERDPSLRIVILEKEIAGFGASGRNGGWCSALFPRSTASLERAHGREAAPAMRRAMIGTVDEVGRASGEAGLDIDYAKGGTVVYARSGVQLAAARADVEEAAAYGV
;
A
#
# COMPACT_ATOMS: atom_id res chain seq x y z
N ARG A 1 20.83 23.39 -18.05
CA ARG A 1 20.95 22.21 -18.96
C ARG A 1 19.81 22.32 -19.97
N PRO A 2 20.03 22.17 -21.29
CA PRO A 2 18.94 22.35 -22.23
C PRO A 2 17.96 21.18 -22.11
N HIS A 3 16.68 21.50 -21.98
CA HIS A 3 15.56 20.57 -21.95
C HIS A 3 15.51 19.81 -23.28
N ARG A 4 15.72 18.49 -23.25
CA ARG A 4 15.23 17.62 -24.32
C ARG A 4 13.70 17.71 -24.25
N GLY A 5 13.10 18.30 -25.27
CA GLY A 5 11.65 18.41 -25.38
C GLY A 5 11.02 17.02 -25.27
N LEU A 6 10.13 16.86 -24.30
CA LEU A 6 9.25 15.71 -24.20
C LEU A 6 8.29 15.74 -25.41
N ASP A 7 7.93 14.57 -25.90
CA ASP A 7 6.89 14.39 -26.93
C ASP A 7 5.57 15.05 -26.44
N PRO A 8 4.92 15.91 -27.25
CA PRO A 8 3.64 16.52 -26.90
C PRO A 8 2.55 15.51 -26.49
N ALA A 9 2.60 14.27 -27.00
CA ALA A 9 1.68 13.21 -26.58
C ALA A 9 1.94 12.72 -25.15
N LEU A 10 3.21 12.68 -24.72
CA LEU A 10 3.60 12.32 -23.36
C LEU A 10 3.14 13.37 -22.35
N SER A 11 3.13 14.66 -22.72
CA SER A 11 2.63 15.72 -21.83
C SER A 11 1.12 15.62 -21.59
N THR A 12 0.36 15.03 -22.54
CA THR A 12 -1.11 14.92 -22.44
C THR A 12 -1.52 13.75 -21.54
N ALA A 13 -0.85 12.60 -21.66
CA ALA A 13 -1.13 11.43 -20.82
C ALA A 13 -0.72 11.65 -19.36
N GLU A 14 0.46 12.23 -19.14
CA GLU A 14 0.91 12.57 -17.78
C GLU A 14 -0.04 13.59 -17.12
N ALA A 15 -0.47 14.63 -17.85
CA ALA A 15 -1.45 15.58 -17.33
C ALA A 15 -2.77 14.90 -16.91
N ALA A 16 -3.22 13.89 -17.66
CA ALA A 16 -4.41 13.11 -17.30
C ALA A 16 -4.22 12.34 -15.97
N TYR A 17 -3.06 11.72 -15.76
CA TYR A 17 -2.78 10.99 -14.51
C TYR A 17 -2.65 11.90 -13.29
N ARG A 18 -2.04 13.08 -13.44
CA ARG A 18 -1.92 14.06 -12.35
C ARG A 18 -3.27 14.48 -11.78
N GLY A 19 -4.28 14.62 -12.64
CA GLY A 19 -5.65 14.95 -12.23
C GLY A 19 -6.38 13.88 -11.43
N LEU A 20 -5.82 12.67 -11.25
CA LEU A 20 -6.51 11.55 -10.61
C LEU A 20 -6.43 11.57 -9.08
N SER A 21 -5.36 12.12 -8.51
CA SER A 21 -5.16 12.16 -7.06
C SER A 21 -4.08 13.16 -6.65
N TYR A 22 -4.11 13.55 -5.37
CA TYR A 22 -3.02 14.32 -4.76
C TYR A 22 -1.65 13.66 -4.93
N TRP A 23 -1.58 12.33 -4.78
CA TRP A 23 -0.31 11.59 -4.87
C TRP A 23 0.28 11.59 -6.28
N HIS A 24 -0.57 11.55 -7.32
CA HIS A 24 -0.10 11.65 -8.69
C HIS A 24 0.34 13.06 -9.02
N ASP A 25 -0.41 14.07 -8.57
CA ASP A 25 -0.09 15.47 -8.81
C ASP A 25 1.23 15.91 -8.13
N SER A 26 1.55 15.35 -6.96
CA SER A 26 2.73 15.74 -6.18
C SER A 26 4.07 15.20 -6.71
N LEU A 27 4.06 14.30 -7.69
CA LEU A 27 5.28 13.68 -8.22
C LEU A 27 6.04 14.62 -9.17
N PRO A 28 7.38 14.50 -9.27
CA PRO A 28 8.18 15.26 -10.24
C PRO A 28 7.69 15.08 -11.68
N GLU A 29 7.83 16.10 -12.51
CA GLU A 29 7.50 16.04 -13.95
C GLU A 29 8.24 14.90 -14.66
N GLY A 30 7.54 14.18 -15.54
CA GLY A 30 8.06 13.01 -16.25
C GLY A 30 7.91 11.69 -15.49
N THR A 31 7.55 11.70 -14.21
CA THR A 31 7.45 10.47 -13.39
C THR A 31 6.29 9.57 -13.83
N LEU A 32 5.20 10.17 -14.31
CA LEU A 32 3.97 9.46 -14.66
C LEU A 32 3.88 9.12 -16.15
N ALA A 33 4.97 9.29 -16.90
CA ALA A 33 5.02 8.86 -18.29
C ALA A 33 4.86 7.32 -18.36
N PRO A 34 3.91 6.79 -19.18
CA PRO A 34 3.79 5.36 -19.39
C PRO A 34 5.11 4.75 -19.86
N ARG A 35 5.42 3.56 -19.33
CA ARG A 35 6.55 2.78 -19.82
C ARG A 35 6.23 2.23 -21.21
N ALA A 36 7.27 1.96 -21.99
CA ALA A 36 7.11 1.28 -23.26
C ALA A 36 6.37 -0.06 -23.05
N PRO A 37 5.46 -0.45 -23.96
CA PRO A 37 4.78 -1.73 -23.87
C PRO A 37 5.80 -2.87 -23.96
N LEU A 38 5.40 -4.03 -23.44
CA LEU A 38 6.20 -5.24 -23.60
C LEU A 38 6.38 -5.53 -25.11
N PRO A 39 7.62 -5.67 -25.61
CA PRO A 39 7.88 -5.73 -27.05
C PRO A 39 7.45 -7.05 -27.71
N GLY A 40 7.06 -8.04 -26.92
CA GLY A 40 6.65 -9.37 -27.36
C GLY A 40 6.71 -10.35 -26.20
N ASP A 41 6.70 -11.64 -26.51
CA ASP A 41 6.82 -12.69 -25.50
C ASP A 41 8.18 -12.59 -24.78
N THR A 42 8.19 -12.88 -23.48
CA THR A 42 9.40 -12.86 -22.65
C THR A 42 9.35 -13.98 -21.62
N ASP A 43 10.51 -14.52 -21.29
CA ASP A 43 10.65 -15.49 -20.19
C ASP A 43 10.83 -14.75 -18.86
N ALA A 44 10.17 -15.25 -17.81
CA ALA A 44 10.32 -14.78 -16.44
C ALA A 44 10.32 -16.00 -15.50
N ASP A 45 11.03 -15.89 -14.38
CA ASP A 45 10.93 -16.89 -13.32
C ASP A 45 9.68 -16.60 -12.48
N VAL A 46 9.30 -15.32 -12.35
CA VAL A 46 8.04 -14.87 -11.75
C VAL A 46 7.42 -13.75 -12.59
N ALA A 47 6.16 -13.92 -12.98
CA ALA A 47 5.35 -12.88 -13.61
C ALA A 47 4.33 -12.32 -12.61
N ILE A 48 4.32 -10.99 -12.43
CA ILE A 48 3.42 -10.27 -11.53
C ILE A 48 2.50 -9.38 -12.36
N VAL A 49 1.19 -9.52 -12.18
CA VAL A 49 0.19 -8.69 -12.85
C VAL A 49 -0.34 -7.65 -11.87
N GLY A 50 0.02 -6.39 -12.12
CA GLY A 50 -0.36 -5.21 -11.33
C GLY A 50 0.84 -4.49 -10.72
N GLY A 51 1.03 -3.22 -11.09
CA GLY A 51 2.06 -2.32 -10.57
C GLY A 51 1.64 -1.52 -9.34
N GLY A 52 0.77 -2.08 -8.50
CA GLY A 52 0.37 -1.51 -7.21
C GLY A 52 1.29 -1.94 -6.07
N LEU A 53 1.02 -1.45 -4.85
CA LEU A 53 1.80 -1.77 -3.63
C LEU A 53 1.99 -3.29 -3.46
N THR A 54 0.92 -4.08 -3.55
CA THR A 54 1.02 -5.54 -3.39
C THR A 54 1.97 -6.19 -4.40
N GLY A 55 1.89 -5.80 -5.68
CA GLY A 55 2.75 -6.37 -6.73
C GLY A 55 4.20 -5.94 -6.58
N LEU A 56 4.45 -4.65 -6.34
CA LEU A 56 5.79 -4.11 -6.14
C LEU A 56 6.45 -4.67 -4.87
N TRP A 57 5.69 -4.83 -3.79
CA TRP A 57 6.19 -5.39 -2.55
C TRP A 57 6.49 -6.89 -2.67
N THR A 58 5.66 -7.62 -3.41
CA THR A 58 5.94 -9.02 -3.76
C THR A 58 7.25 -9.12 -4.53
N ALA A 59 7.44 -8.28 -5.56
CA ALA A 59 8.67 -8.24 -6.34
C ALA A 59 9.90 -7.94 -5.45
N TRP A 60 9.79 -6.93 -4.57
CA TRP A 60 10.85 -6.56 -3.64
C TRP A 60 11.28 -7.73 -2.76
N TYR A 61 10.34 -8.37 -2.06
CA TYR A 61 10.66 -9.46 -1.14
C TYR A 61 11.14 -10.74 -1.83
N LEU A 62 10.74 -10.96 -3.09
CA LEU A 62 11.29 -12.04 -3.90
C LEU A 62 12.74 -11.73 -4.27
N GLN A 63 13.02 -10.51 -4.72
CA GLN A 63 14.38 -10.06 -5.07
C GLN A 63 15.32 -10.10 -3.86
N GLU A 64 14.85 -9.74 -2.66
CA GLU A 64 15.64 -9.85 -1.43
C GLU A 64 15.99 -11.30 -1.06
N ARG A 65 15.05 -12.23 -1.30
CA ARG A 65 15.25 -13.66 -0.98
C ARG A 65 16.13 -14.37 -2.00
N ASP A 66 15.95 -14.04 -3.26
CA ASP A 66 16.72 -14.60 -4.36
C ASP A 66 16.96 -13.52 -5.43
N PRO A 67 18.14 -12.86 -5.38
CA PRO A 67 18.51 -11.84 -6.35
C PRO A 67 18.68 -12.36 -7.79
N SER A 68 18.70 -13.68 -8.01
CA SER A 68 18.85 -14.27 -9.34
C SER A 68 17.53 -14.34 -10.13
N LEU A 69 16.39 -14.17 -9.45
CA LEU A 69 15.08 -14.22 -10.07
C LEU A 69 14.90 -13.13 -11.12
N ARG A 70 14.47 -13.54 -12.31
CA ARG A 70 13.96 -12.64 -13.36
C ARG A 70 12.48 -12.39 -13.12
N ILE A 71 12.19 -11.24 -12.52
CA ILE A 71 10.83 -10.81 -12.19
C ILE A 71 10.31 -9.86 -13.27
N VAL A 72 9.16 -10.19 -13.87
CA VAL A 72 8.46 -9.32 -14.82
C VAL A 72 7.18 -8.80 -14.18
N ILE A 73 7.04 -7.48 -14.13
CA ILE A 73 5.83 -6.79 -13.62
C ILE A 73 5.08 -6.18 -14.79
N LEU A 74 3.84 -6.59 -14.97
CA LEU A 74 2.93 -6.09 -16.02
C LEU A 74 1.91 -5.16 -15.39
N GLU A 75 1.88 -3.92 -15.86
CA GLU A 75 0.89 -2.91 -15.49
C GLU A 75 0.26 -2.35 -16.77
N LYS A 76 -1.07 -2.25 -16.78
CA LYS A 76 -1.82 -1.78 -17.95
C LYS A 76 -1.68 -0.27 -18.14
N GLU A 77 -1.56 0.46 -17.04
CA GLU A 77 -1.50 1.92 -17.01
C GLU A 77 -0.08 2.37 -16.60
N ILE A 78 0.07 2.86 -15.37
CA ILE A 78 1.33 3.24 -14.75
C ILE A 78 1.43 2.62 -13.36
N ALA A 79 2.65 2.46 -12.85
CA ALA A 79 2.86 2.02 -11.49
C ALA A 79 2.11 2.97 -10.52
N GLY A 80 1.33 2.39 -9.60
CA GLY A 80 0.49 3.16 -8.69
C GLY A 80 -0.79 3.74 -9.31
N PHE A 81 -1.20 3.40 -10.53
CA PHE A 81 -2.46 3.90 -11.12
C PHE A 81 -3.72 3.54 -10.30
N GLY A 82 -3.75 2.31 -9.77
CA GLY A 82 -4.89 1.74 -9.06
C GLY A 82 -5.16 2.35 -7.69
N ALA A 83 -5.73 1.54 -6.79
CA ALA A 83 -5.98 1.96 -5.40
C ALA A 83 -4.71 2.47 -4.69
N SER A 84 -3.55 1.90 -5.04
CA SER A 84 -2.26 2.24 -4.43
C SER A 84 -1.83 3.69 -4.59
N GLY A 85 -2.14 4.37 -5.70
CA GLY A 85 -1.86 5.81 -5.86
C GLY A 85 -3.10 6.69 -5.64
N ARG A 86 -4.24 6.13 -5.21
CA ARG A 86 -5.50 6.88 -5.01
C ARG A 86 -6.08 6.67 -3.61
N ASN A 87 -5.21 6.40 -2.64
CA ASN A 87 -5.58 6.10 -1.26
C ASN A 87 -5.59 7.37 -0.38
N GLY A 88 -6.03 7.26 0.87
CA GLY A 88 -6.12 8.39 1.81
C GLY A 88 -4.83 8.72 2.58
N GLY A 89 -3.73 8.03 2.30
CA GLY A 89 -2.43 8.18 2.99
C GLY A 89 -2.32 7.46 4.33
N TRP A 90 -3.29 6.62 4.68
CA TRP A 90 -3.31 5.94 5.98
C TRP A 90 -2.61 4.58 5.92
N CYS A 91 -1.51 4.44 6.67
CA CYS A 91 -0.94 3.14 7.01
C CYS A 91 -1.54 2.68 8.34
N SER A 92 -2.54 1.78 8.29
CA SER A 92 -3.35 1.41 9.46
C SER A 92 -3.41 -0.10 9.66
N ALA A 93 -3.44 -0.49 10.94
CA ALA A 93 -3.69 -1.86 11.39
C ALA A 93 -5.18 -2.23 11.38
N LEU A 94 -6.04 -1.39 10.77
CA LEU A 94 -7.47 -1.62 10.71
C LEU A 94 -7.76 -2.93 9.97
N PHE A 95 -8.49 -3.81 10.63
CA PHE A 95 -9.07 -5.00 10.02
C PHE A 95 -10.59 -4.86 10.04
N PRO A 96 -11.30 -5.06 8.92
CA PRO A 96 -12.74 -4.79 8.82
C PRO A 96 -13.62 -5.88 9.46
N ARG A 97 -13.17 -6.43 10.59
CA ARG A 97 -13.88 -7.41 11.44
C ARG A 97 -13.48 -7.20 12.90
N SER A 98 -14.42 -7.38 13.81
CA SER A 98 -14.10 -7.42 15.24
C SER A 98 -13.31 -8.67 15.59
N THR A 99 -12.52 -8.58 16.67
CA THR A 99 -11.71 -9.69 17.20
C THR A 99 -12.63 -10.82 17.66
N ALA A 100 -13.75 -10.49 18.30
CA ALA A 100 -14.77 -11.47 18.67
C ALA A 100 -15.37 -12.19 17.45
N SER A 101 -15.53 -11.51 16.32
CA SER A 101 -16.02 -12.11 15.07
C SER A 101 -14.99 -13.05 14.46
N LEU A 102 -13.71 -12.72 14.54
CA LEU A 102 -12.61 -13.60 14.15
C LEU A 102 -12.53 -14.83 15.06
N GLU A 103 -12.68 -14.68 16.38
CA GLU A 103 -12.67 -15.80 17.32
C GLU A 103 -13.79 -16.79 17.01
N ARG A 104 -15.02 -16.30 16.79
CA ARG A 104 -16.15 -17.17 16.45
C ARG A 104 -15.92 -17.99 15.17
N ALA A 105 -15.20 -17.43 14.19
CA ALA A 105 -14.97 -18.08 12.91
C ALA A 105 -13.71 -18.96 12.89
N HIS A 106 -12.67 -18.61 13.67
CA HIS A 106 -11.32 -19.16 13.53
C HIS A 106 -10.66 -19.57 14.85
N GLY A 107 -11.35 -19.41 15.98
CA GLY A 107 -10.88 -19.81 17.31
C GLY A 107 -10.12 -18.72 18.07
N ARG A 108 -9.95 -18.97 19.38
CA ARG A 108 -9.40 -18.01 20.35
C ARG A 108 -7.99 -17.54 20.03
N GLU A 109 -7.16 -18.40 19.44
CA GLU A 109 -5.77 -18.08 19.13
C GLU A 109 -5.63 -17.26 17.85
N ALA A 110 -6.44 -17.56 16.83
CA ALA A 110 -6.35 -16.92 15.51
C ALA A 110 -6.72 -15.43 15.55
N ALA A 111 -7.69 -15.06 16.39
CA ALA A 111 -8.16 -13.68 16.49
C ALA A 111 -7.08 -12.68 16.95
N PRO A 112 -6.42 -12.86 18.12
CA PRO A 112 -5.33 -11.98 18.53
C PRO A 112 -4.09 -12.14 17.64
N ALA A 113 -3.85 -13.32 17.04
CA ALA A 113 -2.76 -13.50 16.07
C ALA A 113 -2.95 -12.61 14.83
N MET A 114 -4.15 -12.59 14.24
CA MET A 114 -4.48 -11.70 13.12
C MET A 114 -4.33 -10.23 13.52
N ARG A 115 -4.82 -9.83 14.69
CA ARG A 115 -4.70 -8.44 15.15
C ARG A 115 -3.24 -8.01 15.32
N ARG A 116 -2.40 -8.86 15.92
CA ARG A 116 -0.96 -8.61 16.03
C ARG A 116 -0.29 -8.56 14.66
N ALA A 117 -0.67 -9.42 13.72
CA ALA A 117 -0.15 -9.39 12.36
C ALA A 117 -0.47 -8.04 11.67
N MET A 118 -1.72 -7.56 11.77
CA MET A 118 -2.13 -6.27 11.22
C MET A 118 -1.41 -5.08 11.87
N ILE A 119 -1.10 -5.16 13.17
CA ILE A 119 -0.25 -4.15 13.83
C ILE A 119 1.18 -4.22 13.27
N GLY A 120 1.72 -5.44 13.17
CA GLY A 120 3.05 -5.69 12.62
C GLY A 120 3.21 -5.20 11.18
N THR A 121 2.16 -5.23 10.34
CA THR A 121 2.25 -4.72 8.96
C THR A 121 2.53 -3.22 8.91
N VAL A 122 2.08 -2.43 9.90
CA VAL A 122 2.36 -0.99 9.96
C VAL A 122 3.84 -0.76 10.25
N ASP A 123 4.42 -1.54 11.17
CA ASP A 123 5.86 -1.50 11.47
C ASP A 123 6.69 -1.97 10.27
N GLU A 124 6.21 -3.01 9.59
CA GLU A 124 6.85 -3.57 8.43
C GLU A 124 6.96 -2.58 7.27
N VAL A 125 5.92 -1.77 7.02
CA VAL A 125 6.01 -0.66 6.04
C VAL A 125 7.18 0.24 6.38
N GLY A 126 7.30 0.70 7.63
CA GLY A 126 8.35 1.63 8.04
C GLY A 126 9.76 1.03 7.94
N ARG A 127 9.91 -0.24 8.35
CA ARG A 127 11.17 -0.98 8.23
C ARG A 127 11.57 -1.14 6.76
N ALA A 128 10.67 -1.68 5.94
CA ALA A 128 10.94 -1.94 4.53
C ALA A 128 11.24 -0.67 3.75
N SER A 129 10.51 0.43 3.98
CA SER A 129 10.80 1.71 3.32
C SER A 129 12.17 2.28 3.71
N GLY A 130 12.57 2.10 4.98
CA GLY A 130 13.87 2.53 5.47
C GLY A 130 15.03 1.73 4.85
N GLU A 131 14.90 0.40 4.81
CA GLU A 131 15.89 -0.49 4.19
C GLU A 131 16.04 -0.24 2.68
N ALA A 132 14.92 0.01 2.00
CA ALA A 132 14.90 0.35 0.58
C ALA A 132 15.40 1.78 0.28
N GLY A 133 15.62 2.62 1.31
CA GLY A 133 16.03 4.00 1.14
C GLY A 133 14.99 4.86 0.41
N LEU A 134 13.70 4.56 0.59
CA LEU A 134 12.61 5.29 -0.06
C LEU A 134 12.39 6.64 0.64
N ASP A 135 12.33 7.70 -0.16
CA ASP A 135 11.93 9.03 0.28
C ASP A 135 10.40 9.08 0.43
N ILE A 136 9.89 8.73 1.62
CA ILE A 136 8.46 8.73 1.93
C ILE A 136 8.19 9.36 3.30
N ASP A 137 7.01 9.96 3.45
CA ASP A 137 6.56 10.61 4.69
C ASP A 137 5.98 9.60 5.71
N TYR A 138 6.61 8.44 5.88
CA TYR A 138 6.13 7.46 6.86
C TYR A 138 6.28 7.99 8.29
N ALA A 139 5.17 8.08 9.02
CA ALA A 139 5.13 8.49 10.42
C ALA A 139 4.18 7.59 11.23
N LYS A 140 4.71 6.84 12.20
CA LYS A 140 3.91 6.00 13.09
C LYS A 140 3.37 6.79 14.27
N GLY A 141 2.10 7.19 14.20
CA GLY A 141 1.42 7.99 15.25
C GLY A 141 0.24 7.32 15.95
N GLY A 142 -0.15 6.11 15.54
CA GLY A 142 -1.38 5.45 16.03
C GLY A 142 -2.65 6.03 15.41
N THR A 143 -3.81 5.77 16.03
CA THR A 143 -5.12 6.23 15.53
C THR A 143 -5.93 6.79 16.68
N VAL A 144 -6.50 7.99 16.47
CA VAL A 144 -7.39 8.65 17.44
C VAL A 144 -8.81 8.59 16.90
N VAL A 145 -9.72 8.07 17.72
CA VAL A 145 -11.17 8.06 17.43
C VAL A 145 -11.85 9.01 18.40
N TYR A 146 -12.66 9.94 17.87
CA TYR A 146 -13.41 10.90 18.67
C TYR A 146 -14.91 10.60 18.64
N ALA A 147 -15.55 10.58 19.81
CA ALA A 147 -16.99 10.42 19.96
C ALA A 147 -17.69 11.76 20.09
N ARG A 148 -18.72 11.99 19.27
CA ARG A 148 -19.55 13.22 19.25
C ARG A 148 -20.95 13.01 19.82
N SER A 149 -21.27 11.79 20.25
CA SER A 149 -22.58 11.44 20.81
C SER A 149 -22.44 10.32 21.84
N GLY A 150 -23.47 10.14 22.67
CA GLY A 150 -23.51 9.05 23.66
C GLY A 150 -23.39 7.66 23.01
N VAL A 151 -23.99 7.47 21.82
CA VAL A 151 -23.90 6.20 21.07
C VAL A 151 -22.48 5.93 20.60
N GLN A 152 -21.79 6.94 20.07
CA GLN A 152 -20.38 6.80 19.65
C GLN A 152 -19.46 6.56 20.84
N LEU A 153 -19.72 7.19 21.99
CA LEU A 153 -18.95 6.97 23.20
C LEU A 153 -19.11 5.54 23.73
N ALA A 154 -20.34 5.00 23.70
CA ALA A 154 -20.60 3.62 24.10
C ALA A 154 -19.85 2.64 23.17
N ALA A 155 -19.90 2.85 21.85
CA ALA A 155 -19.15 2.03 20.90
C ALA A 155 -17.63 2.10 21.13
N ALA A 156 -17.06 3.31 21.29
CA ALA A 156 -15.64 3.48 21.54
C ALA A 156 -15.18 2.80 22.84
N ARG A 157 -16.00 2.82 23.91
CA ARG A 157 -15.72 2.10 25.15
C ARG A 157 -15.75 0.58 24.95
N ALA A 158 -16.75 0.07 24.23
CA ALA A 158 -16.85 -1.35 23.90
C ALA A 158 -15.64 -1.83 23.08
N ASP A 159 -15.15 -1.03 22.13
CA ASP A 159 -13.95 -1.35 21.35
C ASP A 159 -12.70 -1.45 22.24
N VAL A 160 -12.54 -0.56 23.22
CA VAL A 160 -11.42 -0.58 24.18
C VAL A 160 -11.52 -1.80 25.11
N GLU A 161 -12.71 -2.11 25.62
CA GLU A 161 -12.95 -3.28 26.45
C GLU A 161 -12.68 -4.59 25.69
N GLU A 162 -13.11 -4.68 24.43
CA GLU A 162 -12.81 -5.82 23.55
C GLU A 162 -11.30 -5.96 23.36
N ALA A 163 -10.60 -4.89 22.98
CA ALA A 163 -9.16 -4.90 22.77
C ALA A 163 -8.38 -5.39 24.02
N ALA A 164 -8.75 -4.86 25.20
CA ALA A 164 -8.16 -5.28 26.48
C ALA A 164 -8.36 -6.77 26.76
N ALA A 165 -9.54 -7.34 26.44
CA ALA A 165 -9.83 -8.76 26.66
C ALA A 165 -8.98 -9.71 25.78
N TYR A 166 -8.49 -9.23 24.64
CA TYR A 166 -7.62 -9.98 23.73
C TYR A 166 -6.12 -9.66 23.89
N GLY A 167 -5.76 -8.71 24.76
CA GLY A 167 -4.37 -8.31 25.01
C GLY A 167 -3.71 -7.66 23.80
N VAL A 168 -4.46 -6.84 23.07
CA VAL A 168 -4.02 -6.08 21.88
C VAL A 168 -4.41 -4.62 21.99
#